data_AF-A0A536G6A7-F1
#
_entry.id   AF-A0A536G6A7-F1
#
_cell.length_a   1.000
_cell.length_b   1.000
_cell.length_c   1.000
_cell.angle_alpha   90.00
_cell.angle_beta   90.00
_cell.angle_gamma   90.00
#
_symmetry.space_group_name_H-M   'P 1'
#
loop_
_entity.id
_entity.type
_entity.pdbx_description
1 polymer ?
#
loop_
_entity_poly.entity_id
_entity_poly.type
_entity_poly.pdbx_seq_one_letter_code
_entity_poly.pdbx_strand_id
1 'polypeptide(L)'
;MARANPLADDAPSDPEDQALVARARSGERQALEALVGRHQAWIYNIAVRMLYHPQDAEDATQEILVKALTGLASFEGRSSFRTWLYRIVVNHVLNIKRGRREPEALTFGCYAHALDATPDLDPPDERTVPVDVRLLVDEARISCTAGMLLCLDREQRLTYILGEIFEVSDTIGAELLEISRENFRQRLARARRDLHSFMNDKCGLVNRANPCRCAKKTRGFIEAGYVDPTHLLFARGRFQQVREVARMKAEALATLDDQCAEVFREHPFYESPDLVPALRRLLQGPLFRRAADLP
;
A
#
# COMPACT_ATOMS: atom_id res chain seq x y z
N MET A 1 6.47 9.23 -16.96
CA MET A 1 5.79 8.08 -17.58
C MET A 1 5.03 7.36 -16.48
N ALA A 2 3.76 7.02 -16.68
CA ALA A 2 3.00 6.24 -15.71
C ALA A 2 3.72 4.89 -15.49
N ARG A 3 3.95 4.53 -14.23
CA ARG A 3 4.52 3.22 -13.91
C ARG A 3 3.49 2.15 -14.23
N ALA A 4 3.83 1.21 -15.10
CA ALA A 4 2.97 0.06 -15.37
C ALA A 4 2.76 -0.72 -14.07
N ASN A 5 1.53 -1.20 -13.84
CA ASN A 5 1.22 -2.09 -12.72
C ASN A 5 1.88 -3.46 -12.95
N PRO A 6 2.93 -3.84 -12.19
CA PRO A 6 3.58 -5.13 -12.35
C PRO A 6 2.63 -6.27 -11.99
N LEU A 7 1.55 -6.01 -11.24
CA LEU A 7 0.57 -7.00 -10.79
C LEU A 7 -0.63 -7.15 -11.73
N ALA A 8 -0.69 -6.41 -12.84
CA ALA A 8 -1.77 -6.58 -13.82
C ALA A 8 -1.69 -7.97 -14.51
N ASP A 9 -2.83 -8.50 -14.94
CA ASP A 9 -2.90 -9.81 -15.61
C ASP A 9 -2.11 -9.85 -16.91
N ASP A 10 -2.19 -8.75 -17.67
CA ASP A 10 -1.44 -8.52 -18.89
C ASP A 10 -0.15 -7.74 -18.65
N ALA A 11 0.21 -7.50 -17.37
CA ALA A 11 1.56 -7.06 -17.07
C ALA A 11 2.48 -8.11 -17.68
N PRO A 12 3.33 -7.73 -18.65
CA PRO A 12 4.17 -8.68 -19.32
C PRO A 12 4.91 -9.42 -18.22
N SER A 13 4.85 -10.75 -18.22
CA SER A 13 5.79 -11.57 -17.46
C SER A 13 7.15 -11.30 -18.08
N ASP A 14 7.76 -10.18 -17.66
CA ASP A 14 8.43 -9.30 -18.60
C ASP A 14 9.71 -9.94 -19.15
N PRO A 15 9.85 -10.10 -20.48
CA PRO A 15 11.16 -10.37 -21.08
C PRO A 15 12.22 -9.40 -20.56
N GLU A 16 11.84 -8.16 -20.21
CA GLU A 16 12.71 -7.17 -19.58
C GLU A 16 13.11 -7.58 -18.16
N ASP A 17 12.17 -7.95 -17.28
CA ASP A 17 12.50 -8.42 -15.92
C ASP A 17 13.35 -9.69 -15.97
N GLN A 18 13.06 -10.62 -16.88
CA GLN A 18 13.88 -11.82 -17.08
C GLN A 18 15.30 -11.47 -17.54
N ALA A 19 15.45 -10.53 -18.49
CA ALA A 19 16.75 -10.06 -18.96
C ALA A 19 17.53 -9.32 -17.85
N LEU A 20 16.83 -8.49 -17.06
CA LEU A 20 17.41 -7.79 -15.92
C LEU A 20 17.84 -8.77 -14.83
N VAL A 21 17.06 -9.81 -14.55
CA VAL A 21 17.43 -10.88 -13.61
C VAL A 21 18.67 -11.62 -14.09
N ALA A 22 18.74 -12.01 -15.37
CA ALA A 22 19.90 -12.73 -15.91
C ALA A 22 21.19 -11.89 -15.78
N ARG A 23 21.11 -10.61 -16.17
CA ARG A 23 22.22 -9.64 -16.06
C ARG A 23 22.61 -9.35 -14.60
N ALA A 24 21.62 -9.20 -13.73
CA ALA A 24 21.85 -8.99 -12.30
C ALA A 24 22.56 -10.19 -11.66
N ARG A 25 22.16 -11.42 -12.03
CA ARG A 25 22.81 -12.65 -11.57
C ARG A 25 24.23 -12.81 -12.10
N SER A 26 24.55 -12.25 -13.27
CA SER A 26 25.94 -12.16 -13.76
C SER A 26 26.75 -11.02 -13.12
N GLY A 27 26.23 -10.38 -12.06
CA GLY A 27 26.92 -9.31 -11.32
C GLY A 27 26.73 -7.91 -11.92
N GLU A 28 25.84 -7.74 -12.91
CA GLU A 28 25.63 -6.43 -13.51
C GLU A 28 24.78 -5.53 -12.61
N ARG A 29 25.47 -4.62 -11.91
CA ARG A 29 24.86 -3.69 -10.95
C ARG A 29 23.73 -2.85 -11.54
N GLN A 30 23.89 -2.36 -12.78
CA GLN A 30 22.88 -1.52 -13.41
C GLN A 30 21.57 -2.28 -13.64
N ALA A 31 21.64 -3.57 -13.97
CA ALA A 31 20.47 -4.41 -14.14
C ALA A 31 19.73 -4.62 -12.81
N LEU A 32 20.49 -4.80 -11.72
CA LEU A 32 19.93 -4.90 -10.37
C LEU A 32 19.22 -3.62 -9.94
N GLU A 33 19.83 -2.46 -10.20
CA GLU A 33 19.26 -1.15 -9.87
C GLU A 33 18.00 -0.86 -10.68
N ALA A 34 17.99 -1.23 -11.97
CA ALA A 34 16.79 -1.14 -12.80
C ALA A 34 15.66 -2.05 -12.28
N LEU A 35 15.99 -3.29 -11.86
CA LEU A 35 15.02 -4.22 -11.29
C LEU A 35 14.41 -3.67 -9.99
N VAL A 36 15.24 -3.13 -9.10
CA VAL A 36 14.77 -2.47 -7.86
C VAL A 36 13.89 -1.27 -8.20
N GLY A 37 14.34 -0.37 -9.06
CA GLY A 37 13.62 0.86 -9.41
C GLY A 37 12.23 0.60 -10.02
N ARG A 38 12.04 -0.54 -10.71
CA ARG A 38 10.75 -0.94 -11.30
C ARG A 38 9.72 -1.36 -10.25
N HIS A 39 10.15 -2.08 -9.21
CA HIS A 39 9.25 -2.72 -8.24
C HIS A 39 9.12 -1.96 -6.92
N GLN A 40 10.14 -1.17 -6.55
CA GLN A 40 10.25 -0.54 -5.24
C GLN A 40 9.03 0.31 -4.86
N ALA A 41 8.52 1.15 -5.77
CA ALA A 41 7.35 1.98 -5.49
C ALA A 41 6.08 1.15 -5.23
N TRP A 42 5.91 0.04 -5.94
CA TRP A 42 4.78 -0.86 -5.73
C TRP A 42 4.89 -1.59 -4.39
N ILE A 43 6.09 -2.05 -4.02
CA ILE A 43 6.36 -2.64 -2.71
C ILE A 43 6.02 -1.64 -1.60
N TYR A 44 6.51 -0.40 -1.72
CA TYR A 44 6.23 0.66 -0.75
C TYR A 44 4.74 0.97 -0.64
N ASN A 45 4.02 1.01 -1.77
CA ASN A 45 2.58 1.31 -1.76
C ASN A 45 1.73 0.19 -1.15
N ILE A 46 2.18 -1.08 -1.22
CA ILE A 46 1.59 -2.18 -0.45
C ILE A 46 1.92 -2.00 1.05
N ALA A 47 3.19 -1.77 1.37
CA ALA A 47 3.67 -1.65 2.76
C ALA A 47 2.99 -0.50 3.52
N VAL A 48 2.87 0.68 2.92
CA VAL A 48 2.25 1.86 3.58
C VAL A 48 0.77 1.66 3.85
N ARG A 49 0.05 0.89 3.02
CA ARG A 49 -1.36 0.54 3.25
C ARG A 49 -1.52 -0.60 4.25
N MET A 50 -0.51 -1.46 4.37
CA MET A 50 -0.47 -2.52 5.39
C MET A 50 -0.12 -1.96 6.77
N LEU A 51 0.82 -1.01 6.85
CA LEU A 51 1.44 -0.57 8.11
C LEU A 51 1.04 0.83 8.54
N TYR A 52 0.32 1.57 7.69
CA TYR A 52 -0.15 2.94 7.89
C TYR A 52 0.96 4.01 7.98
N HIS A 53 2.02 3.77 8.76
CA HIS A 53 3.07 4.76 8.96
C HIS A 53 4.12 4.73 7.82
N PRO A 54 4.44 5.87 7.18
CA PRO A 54 5.44 5.93 6.11
C PRO A 54 6.82 5.37 6.49
N GLN A 55 7.29 5.64 7.71
CA GLN A 55 8.61 5.15 8.18
C GLN A 55 8.62 3.61 8.31
N ASP A 56 7.58 3.02 8.91
CA ASP A 56 7.47 1.56 9.02
C ASP A 56 7.39 0.92 7.62
N ALA A 57 6.74 1.59 6.67
CA ALA A 57 6.66 1.16 5.29
C ALA A 57 7.98 1.26 4.53
N GLU A 58 8.78 2.30 4.78
CA GLU A 58 10.13 2.46 4.25
C GLU A 58 11.05 1.34 4.75
N ASP A 59 11.04 1.08 6.05
CA ASP A 59 11.81 0.00 6.68
C ASP A 59 11.40 -1.37 6.10
N ALA A 60 10.10 -1.67 6.05
CA ALA A 60 9.60 -2.90 5.46
C ALA A 60 9.99 -3.03 3.98
N THR A 61 9.93 -1.94 3.21
CA THR A 61 10.34 -1.93 1.80
C THR A 61 11.83 -2.26 1.67
N GLN A 62 12.67 -1.63 2.49
CA GLN A 62 14.11 -1.90 2.50
C GLN A 62 14.39 -3.37 2.85
N GLU A 63 13.76 -3.91 3.89
CA GLU A 63 13.94 -5.30 4.29
C GLU A 63 13.48 -6.29 3.21
N ILE A 64 12.35 -6.02 2.55
CA ILE A 64 11.86 -6.81 1.41
C ILE A 64 12.86 -6.78 0.25
N LEU A 65 13.36 -5.59 -0.11
CA LEU A 65 14.35 -5.45 -1.17
C LEU A 65 15.63 -6.19 -0.83
N VAL A 66 16.13 -6.09 0.40
CA VAL A 66 17.30 -6.86 0.84
C VAL A 66 17.04 -8.37 0.70
N LYS A 67 15.89 -8.89 1.18
CA LYS A 67 15.51 -10.30 1.03
C LYS A 67 15.50 -10.73 -0.44
N ALA A 68 14.88 -9.93 -1.31
CA ALA A 68 14.85 -10.19 -2.74
C ALA A 68 16.26 -10.17 -3.36
N LEU A 69 17.11 -9.19 -3.05
CA LEU A 69 18.47 -9.14 -3.58
C LEU A 69 19.32 -10.34 -3.14
N THR A 70 19.22 -10.73 -1.86
CA THR A 70 19.95 -11.90 -1.34
C THR A 70 19.42 -13.22 -1.88
N GLY A 71 18.11 -13.30 -2.16
CA GLY A 71 17.48 -14.48 -2.75
C GLY A 71 17.61 -14.58 -4.27
N LEU A 72 18.05 -13.51 -4.94
CA LEU A 72 18.10 -13.46 -6.40
C LEU A 72 19.07 -14.49 -6.99
N ALA A 73 20.16 -14.77 -6.29
CA ALA A 73 21.14 -15.77 -6.72
C ALA A 73 20.54 -17.19 -6.80
N SER A 74 19.64 -17.52 -5.85
CA SER A 74 18.95 -18.82 -5.75
C SER A 74 17.61 -18.87 -6.49
N PHE A 75 17.24 -17.81 -7.20
CA PHE A 75 16.04 -17.82 -8.03
C PHE A 75 16.22 -18.69 -9.28
N GLU A 76 15.58 -19.86 -9.28
CA GLU A 76 15.69 -20.90 -10.32
C GLU A 76 14.81 -20.63 -11.57
N GLY A 77 13.98 -19.59 -11.58
CA GLY A 77 13.10 -19.30 -12.72
C GLY A 77 11.92 -20.27 -12.89
N ARG A 78 11.57 -21.04 -11.85
CA ARG A 78 10.40 -21.96 -11.86
C ARG A 78 9.05 -21.23 -11.84
N SER A 79 9.05 -19.95 -11.48
CA SER A 79 7.92 -19.04 -11.58
C SER A 79 8.38 -17.73 -12.22
N SER A 80 7.45 -16.82 -12.52
CA SER A 80 7.85 -15.47 -12.94
C SER A 80 8.60 -14.75 -11.81
N PHE A 81 9.56 -13.89 -12.16
CA PHE A 81 10.26 -13.05 -11.17
C PHE A 81 9.27 -12.24 -10.32
N ARG A 82 8.24 -11.68 -10.98
CA ARG A 82 7.12 -11.02 -10.32
C ARG A 82 6.50 -11.89 -9.23
N THR A 83 6.04 -13.09 -9.56
CA THR A 83 5.41 -14.00 -8.59
C THR A 83 6.33 -14.21 -7.39
N TRP A 84 7.60 -14.52 -7.66
CA TRP A 84 8.58 -14.77 -6.62
C TRP A 84 8.81 -13.55 -5.72
N LEU A 85 9.00 -12.36 -6.30
CA LEU A 85 9.21 -11.12 -5.56
C LEU A 85 8.00 -10.77 -4.70
N TYR A 86 6.79 -10.80 -5.27
CA TYR A 86 5.59 -10.41 -4.55
C TYR A 86 5.14 -11.45 -3.52
N ARG A 87 5.55 -12.71 -3.62
CA ARG A 87 5.46 -13.66 -2.50
C ARG A 87 6.35 -13.26 -1.32
N ILE A 88 7.55 -12.77 -1.58
CA ILE A 88 8.42 -12.20 -0.53
C ILE A 88 7.71 -11.00 0.11
N VAL A 89 7.12 -10.10 -0.69
CA VAL A 89 6.34 -8.95 -0.20
C VAL A 89 5.20 -9.39 0.70
N VAL A 90 4.32 -10.27 0.20
CA VAL A 90 3.14 -10.80 0.92
C VAL A 90 3.56 -11.44 2.24
N ASN A 91 4.52 -12.36 2.19
CA ASN A 91 5.00 -13.04 3.39
C ASN A 91 5.62 -12.07 4.38
N HIS A 92 6.32 -11.05 3.90
CA HIS A 92 6.92 -10.05 4.78
C HIS A 92 5.85 -9.21 5.49
N VAL A 93 4.92 -8.60 4.75
CA VAL A 93 3.94 -7.67 5.34
C VAL A 93 2.90 -8.37 6.24
N LEU A 94 2.66 -9.67 6.02
CA LEU A 94 1.80 -10.47 6.90
C LEU A 94 2.50 -10.80 8.23
N ASN A 95 3.81 -11.02 8.22
CA ASN A 95 4.57 -11.52 9.38
C ASN A 95 5.38 -10.45 10.13
N ILE A 96 5.54 -9.24 9.57
CA ILE A 96 6.24 -8.14 10.25
C ILE A 96 5.55 -7.80 11.57
N LYS A 97 6.30 -7.41 12.61
CA LYS A 97 5.71 -7.04 13.90
C LYS A 97 4.68 -5.92 13.72
N ARG A 98 3.55 -6.01 14.45
CA ARG A 98 2.52 -4.96 14.46
C ARG A 98 3.11 -3.63 14.93
N GLY A 99 2.85 -2.59 14.14
CA GLY A 99 3.27 -1.22 14.44
C GLY A 99 2.40 -0.57 15.51
N ARG A 100 2.77 0.65 15.94
CA ARG A 100 2.07 1.37 17.02
C ARG A 100 0.60 1.70 16.70
N ARG A 101 0.29 1.87 15.41
CA ARG A 101 -1.07 2.19 14.92
C ARG A 101 -1.90 0.95 14.59
N GLU A 102 -1.36 -0.25 14.76
CA GLU A 102 -2.05 -1.53 14.58
C GLU A 102 -2.15 -2.31 15.90
N PRO A 103 -2.82 -1.77 16.94
CA PRO A 103 -3.04 -2.53 18.15
C PRO A 103 -3.92 -3.74 17.86
N GLU A 104 -3.69 -4.84 18.57
CA GLU A 104 -4.37 -6.12 18.35
C GLU A 104 -5.90 -6.03 18.51
N ALA A 105 -6.39 -5.05 19.28
CA ALA A 105 -7.80 -4.80 19.51
C ALA A 105 -8.42 -3.71 18.59
N LEU A 106 -7.73 -3.27 17.53
CA LEU A 106 -8.31 -2.29 16.61
C LEU A 106 -9.44 -2.94 15.79
N THR A 107 -10.68 -2.52 16.04
CA THR A 107 -11.87 -3.00 15.35
C THR A 107 -12.67 -1.83 14.78
N PHE A 108 -13.57 -2.12 13.84
CA PHE A 108 -14.50 -1.12 13.32
C PHE A 108 -15.36 -0.47 14.43
N GLY A 109 -15.71 -1.19 15.49
CA GLY A 109 -16.46 -0.63 16.62
C GLY A 109 -15.66 0.41 17.41
N CYS A 110 -14.39 0.11 17.72
CA CYS A 110 -13.49 1.07 18.36
C CYS A 110 -13.24 2.29 17.46
N TYR A 111 -13.10 2.06 16.15
CA TYR A 111 -12.88 3.12 15.17
C TYR A 111 -14.10 4.04 15.01
N ALA A 112 -15.32 3.45 14.97
CA ALA A 112 -16.58 4.19 15.00
C ALA A 112 -16.67 5.11 16.22
N HIS A 113 -16.38 4.58 17.41
CA HIS A 113 -16.43 5.34 18.64
C HIS A 113 -15.47 6.54 18.63
N ALA A 114 -14.22 6.33 18.18
CA ALA A 114 -13.24 7.42 18.05
C ALA A 114 -13.69 8.49 17.04
N LEU A 115 -14.30 8.07 15.92
CA LEU A 115 -14.82 8.98 14.91
C LEU A 115 -16.02 9.78 15.42
N ASP A 116 -16.93 9.16 16.15
CA ASP A 116 -18.11 9.80 16.76
C ASP A 116 -17.70 10.77 17.88
N ALA A 117 -16.67 10.43 18.66
CA ALA A 117 -16.14 11.28 19.74
C ALA A 117 -15.36 12.51 19.22
N THR A 118 -14.86 12.46 17.99
CA THR A 118 -14.20 13.62 17.36
C THR A 118 -15.27 14.63 16.92
N PRO A 119 -15.26 15.88 17.40
CA PRO A 119 -16.29 16.86 17.03
C PRO A 119 -16.17 17.31 15.57
N ASP A 120 -17.31 17.68 14.98
CA ASP A 120 -17.34 18.44 13.72
C ASP A 120 -17.14 19.93 14.07
N LEU A 121 -16.11 20.53 13.48
CA LEU A 121 -15.68 21.89 13.74
C LEU A 121 -15.55 22.67 12.44
N ASP A 122 -15.54 24.00 12.52
CA ASP A 122 -15.17 24.81 11.35
C ASP A 122 -13.72 24.50 10.94
N PRO A 123 -13.41 24.51 9.62
CA PRO A 123 -12.05 24.30 9.15
C PRO A 123 -11.04 25.23 9.85
N PRO A 124 -9.76 24.81 9.99
CA PRO A 124 -8.73 25.68 10.54
C PRO A 124 -8.64 27.01 9.78
N ASP A 125 -8.35 28.10 10.49
CA ASP A 125 -8.03 29.38 9.84
C ASP A 125 -6.71 29.21 9.07
N GLU A 126 -6.73 29.54 7.77
CA GLU A 126 -5.59 29.47 6.85
C GLU A 126 -4.37 30.26 7.40
N ARG A 127 -4.60 31.28 8.21
CA ARG A 127 -3.54 32.09 8.84
C ARG A 127 -2.86 31.41 10.02
N THR A 128 -3.49 30.38 10.60
CA THR A 128 -3.03 29.72 11.82
C THR A 128 -2.33 28.39 11.56
N VAL A 129 -2.37 27.89 10.33
CA VAL A 129 -1.76 26.62 9.93
C VAL A 129 -0.59 26.86 8.97
N PRO A 130 0.43 26.00 8.98
CA PRO A 130 1.64 26.19 8.17
C PRO A 130 1.48 25.72 6.71
N VAL A 131 0.33 25.14 6.35
CA VAL A 131 0.03 24.55 5.04
C VAL A 131 -1.39 24.88 4.60
N ASP A 132 -1.67 24.78 3.31
CA ASP A 132 -3.00 24.96 2.74
C ASP A 132 -4.03 24.04 3.44
N VAL A 133 -5.16 24.61 3.86
CA VAL A 133 -6.25 23.88 4.52
C VAL A 133 -6.73 22.70 3.66
N ARG A 134 -6.71 22.81 2.33
CA ARG A 134 -7.06 21.71 1.42
C ARG A 134 -6.14 20.50 1.61
N LEU A 135 -4.85 20.72 1.82
CA LEU A 135 -3.89 19.64 2.11
C LEU A 135 -4.18 19.00 3.47
N LEU A 136 -4.63 19.76 4.47
CA LEU A 136 -5.06 19.22 5.76
C LEU A 136 -6.33 18.37 5.63
N VAL A 137 -7.28 18.81 4.79
CA VAL A 137 -8.50 18.04 4.52
C VAL A 137 -8.18 16.74 3.78
N ASP A 138 -7.26 16.77 2.83
CA ASP A 138 -6.79 15.58 2.13
C ASP A 138 -6.00 14.64 3.06
N GLU A 139 -5.13 15.18 3.92
CA GLU A 139 -4.44 14.42 4.96
C GLU A 139 -5.43 13.73 5.91
N ALA A 140 -6.43 14.47 6.40
CA ALA A 140 -7.49 13.96 7.25
C ALA A 140 -8.30 12.85 6.56
N ARG A 141 -8.63 13.04 5.28
CA ARG A 141 -9.33 12.05 4.46
C ARG A 141 -8.51 10.77 4.34
N ILE A 142 -7.27 10.88 3.87
CA ILE A 142 -6.38 9.73 3.60
C ILE A 142 -6.00 9.01 4.90
N SER A 143 -5.70 9.76 5.97
CA SER A 143 -5.42 9.22 7.29
C SER A 143 -6.60 8.42 7.84
N CYS A 144 -7.82 8.96 7.75
CA CYS A 144 -9.02 8.28 8.24
C CYS A 144 -9.27 6.98 7.46
N THR A 145 -9.28 7.03 6.13
CA THR A 145 -9.54 5.86 5.29
C THR A 145 -8.42 4.83 5.38
N ALA A 146 -7.14 5.23 5.39
CA ALA A 146 -6.03 4.32 5.66
C ALA A 146 -6.13 3.65 7.04
N GLY A 147 -6.63 4.38 8.04
CA GLY A 147 -6.92 3.84 9.37
C GLY A 147 -8.02 2.78 9.37
N MET A 148 -9.05 2.92 8.52
CA MET A 148 -10.12 1.92 8.37
C MET A 148 -9.58 0.57 7.87
N LEU A 149 -8.56 0.56 7.01
CA LEU A 149 -7.90 -0.68 6.57
C LEU A 149 -7.30 -1.45 7.74
N LEU A 150 -6.86 -0.76 8.79
CA LEU A 150 -6.28 -1.40 9.97
C LEU A 150 -7.31 -2.14 10.83
N CYS A 151 -8.60 -1.88 10.64
CA CYS A 151 -9.70 -2.58 11.32
C CYS A 151 -9.96 -3.97 10.73
N LEU A 152 -9.48 -4.24 9.52
CA LEU A 152 -9.47 -5.59 8.93
C LEU A 152 -8.31 -6.40 9.52
N ASP A 153 -8.50 -7.73 9.59
CA ASP A 153 -7.37 -8.62 9.81
C ASP A 153 -6.35 -8.48 8.66
N ARG A 154 -5.10 -8.86 8.90
CA ARG A 154 -4.02 -8.62 7.92
C ARG A 154 -4.22 -9.35 6.61
N GLU A 155 -4.83 -10.53 6.62
CA GLU A 155 -5.08 -11.28 5.40
C GLU A 155 -6.17 -10.60 4.57
N GLN A 156 -7.28 -10.22 5.21
CA GLN A 156 -8.35 -9.44 4.60
C GLN A 156 -7.84 -8.10 4.07
N ARG A 157 -7.04 -7.37 4.86
CA ARG A 157 -6.43 -6.09 4.50
C ARG A 157 -5.57 -6.24 3.24
N LEU A 158 -4.68 -7.22 3.23
CA LEU A 158 -3.81 -7.46 2.08
C LEU A 158 -4.59 -7.88 0.84
N THR A 159 -5.59 -8.75 0.99
CA THR A 159 -6.47 -9.14 -0.10
C THR A 159 -7.28 -7.96 -0.65
N TYR A 160 -7.75 -7.04 0.21
CA TYR A 160 -8.42 -5.82 -0.23
C TYR A 160 -7.46 -4.86 -0.96
N ILE A 161 -6.24 -4.65 -0.43
CA ILE A 161 -5.22 -3.83 -1.08
C ILE A 161 -4.88 -4.37 -2.48
N LEU A 162 -4.66 -5.68 -2.61
CA LEU A 162 -4.35 -6.29 -3.90
C LEU A 162 -5.57 -6.26 -4.83
N GLY A 163 -6.70 -6.81 -4.40
CA GLY A 163 -7.85 -7.05 -5.26
C GLY A 163 -8.68 -5.82 -5.60
N GLU A 164 -8.82 -4.89 -4.65
CA GLU A 164 -9.68 -3.72 -4.76
C GLU A 164 -8.91 -2.45 -5.13
N ILE A 165 -7.82 -2.17 -4.40
CA ILE A 165 -7.06 -0.92 -4.54
C ILE A 165 -6.14 -1.00 -5.76
N PHE A 166 -5.37 -2.08 -5.92
CA PHE A 166 -4.47 -2.27 -7.05
C PHE A 166 -5.06 -3.12 -8.19
N GLU A 167 -6.34 -3.47 -8.07
CA GLU A 167 -7.10 -4.19 -9.10
C GLU A 167 -6.44 -5.49 -9.59
N VAL A 168 -5.71 -6.19 -8.71
CA VAL A 168 -5.13 -7.50 -9.00
C VAL A 168 -6.25 -8.54 -9.18
N SER A 169 -6.15 -9.38 -10.21
CA SER A 169 -7.15 -10.44 -10.43
C SER A 169 -7.14 -11.50 -9.34
N ASP A 170 -8.18 -12.33 -9.34
CA ASP A 170 -8.22 -13.49 -8.45
C ASP A 170 -7.16 -14.54 -8.83
N THR A 171 -6.74 -14.60 -10.09
CA THR A 171 -5.67 -15.50 -10.56
C THR A 171 -4.33 -15.11 -9.94
N ILE A 172 -3.91 -13.86 -10.15
CA ILE A 172 -2.64 -13.37 -9.62
C ILE A 172 -2.72 -13.24 -8.09
N GLY A 173 -3.81 -12.69 -7.55
CA GLY A 173 -4.00 -12.52 -6.12
C GLY A 173 -3.91 -13.85 -5.34
N ALA A 174 -4.53 -14.92 -5.87
CA ALA A 174 -4.44 -16.25 -5.29
C ALA A 174 -3.03 -16.85 -5.38
N GLU A 175 -2.32 -16.63 -6.49
CA GLU A 175 -0.93 -17.08 -6.68
C GLU A 175 0.04 -16.42 -5.68
N LEU A 176 -0.17 -15.12 -5.41
CA LEU A 176 0.65 -14.34 -4.48
C LEU A 176 0.40 -14.71 -3.01
N LEU A 177 -0.85 -14.99 -2.65
CA LEU A 177 -1.27 -15.36 -1.29
C LEU A 177 -1.20 -16.86 -1.02
N GLU A 178 -0.85 -17.67 -2.02
CA GLU A 178 -0.76 -19.14 -1.93
C GLU A 178 -2.07 -19.79 -1.43
N ILE A 179 -3.20 -19.32 -1.96
CA ILE A 179 -4.55 -19.83 -1.67
C ILE A 179 -5.28 -20.20 -2.97
N SER A 180 -6.46 -20.82 -2.87
CA SER A 180 -7.29 -21.03 -4.05
C SER A 180 -7.93 -19.71 -4.54
N ARG A 181 -8.21 -19.62 -5.85
CA ARG A 181 -8.97 -18.50 -6.44
C ARG A 181 -10.32 -18.26 -5.76
N GLU A 182 -10.98 -19.34 -5.35
CA GLU A 182 -12.22 -19.28 -4.58
C GLU A 182 -12.01 -18.64 -3.21
N ASN A 183 -10.97 -19.07 -2.46
CA ASN A 183 -10.67 -18.48 -1.15
C ASN A 183 -10.33 -16.98 -1.29
N PHE A 184 -9.55 -16.60 -2.31
CA PHE A 184 -9.25 -15.19 -2.59
C PHE A 184 -10.53 -14.37 -2.81
N ARG A 185 -11.44 -14.84 -3.68
CA ARG A 185 -12.72 -14.16 -3.95
C ARG A 185 -13.59 -14.05 -2.71
N GLN A 186 -13.68 -15.11 -1.90
CA GLN A 186 -14.44 -15.11 -0.65
C GLN A 186 -13.84 -14.14 0.38
N ARG A 187 -12.52 -14.11 0.54
CA ARG A 187 -11.83 -13.20 1.47
C ARG A 187 -11.99 -11.74 1.02
N LEU A 188 -11.89 -11.46 -0.28
CA LEU A 188 -12.13 -10.13 -0.85
C LEU A 188 -13.58 -9.69 -0.64
N ALA A 189 -14.55 -10.58 -0.88
CA ALA A 189 -15.97 -10.29 -0.65
C ALA A 189 -16.27 -9.98 0.83
N ARG A 190 -15.62 -10.67 1.77
CA ARG A 190 -15.71 -10.35 3.21
C ARG A 190 -15.15 -8.97 3.51
N ALA A 191 -13.92 -8.67 3.07
CA ALA A 191 -13.28 -7.38 3.30
C ALA A 191 -14.09 -6.21 2.71
N ARG A 192 -14.65 -6.38 1.50
CA ARG A 192 -15.57 -5.41 0.88
C ARG A 192 -16.79 -5.15 1.74
N ARG A 193 -17.49 -6.21 2.16
CA ARG A 193 -18.69 -6.11 3.00
C ARG A 193 -18.40 -5.37 4.31
N ASP A 194 -17.31 -5.71 4.99
CA ASP A 194 -16.97 -5.13 6.28
C ASP A 194 -16.66 -3.63 6.16
N LEU A 195 -15.83 -3.25 5.17
CA LEU A 195 -15.54 -1.84 4.88
C LEU A 195 -16.78 -1.08 4.41
N HIS A 196 -17.56 -1.64 3.47
CA HIS A 196 -18.77 -1.01 2.97
C HIS A 196 -19.79 -0.79 4.09
N SER A 197 -20.02 -1.79 4.93
CA SER A 197 -20.92 -1.67 6.10
C SER A 197 -20.53 -0.49 6.99
N PHE A 198 -19.24 -0.41 7.36
CA PHE A 198 -18.73 0.68 8.19
C PHE A 198 -18.84 2.04 7.50
N MET A 199 -18.36 2.15 6.25
CA MET A 199 -18.33 3.41 5.52
C MET A 199 -19.74 3.91 5.17
N ASN A 200 -20.67 3.02 4.85
CA ASN A 200 -22.07 3.36 4.59
C ASN A 200 -22.79 3.89 5.85
N ASP A 201 -22.42 3.42 7.03
CA ASP A 201 -22.96 3.89 8.32
C ASP A 201 -22.31 5.20 8.81
N LYS A 202 -21.01 5.39 8.54
CA LYS A 202 -20.22 6.48 9.17
C LYS A 202 -19.71 7.56 8.22
N CYS A 203 -19.37 7.22 6.98
CA CYS A 203 -18.60 8.09 6.10
C CYS A 203 -19.50 8.87 5.14
N GLY A 204 -19.38 10.21 5.15
CA GLY A 204 -20.11 11.09 4.24
C GLY A 204 -19.65 11.05 2.77
N LEU A 205 -18.45 10.49 2.51
CA LEU A 205 -17.96 10.28 1.14
C LEU A 205 -18.70 9.15 0.43
N VAL A 206 -19.14 8.14 1.19
CA VAL A 206 -19.86 6.96 0.66
C VAL A 206 -21.36 7.16 0.78
N ASN A 207 -21.86 7.61 1.93
CA ASN A 207 -23.28 7.87 2.12
C ASN A 207 -23.51 9.32 2.56
N ARG A 208 -24.06 10.12 1.65
CA ARG A 208 -24.28 11.57 1.86
C ARG A 208 -25.24 11.89 3.00
N ALA A 209 -26.07 10.94 3.43
CA ALA A 209 -26.96 11.10 4.58
C ALA A 209 -26.20 11.14 5.92
N ASN A 210 -24.99 10.60 5.97
CA ASN A 210 -24.15 10.64 7.18
C ASN A 210 -23.67 12.08 7.43
N PRO A 211 -23.52 12.51 8.70
CA PRO A 211 -23.10 13.87 9.02
C PRO A 211 -21.59 14.12 8.78
N CYS A 212 -20.76 13.08 8.84
CA CYS A 212 -19.31 13.18 8.75
C CYS A 212 -18.85 13.89 7.46
N ARG A 213 -18.03 14.94 7.57
CA ARG A 213 -17.38 15.61 6.44
C ARG A 213 -15.91 15.81 6.77
N CYS A 214 -15.00 15.36 5.89
CA CYS A 214 -13.55 15.47 6.13
C CYS A 214 -13.14 16.91 6.48
N ALA A 215 -13.67 17.91 5.75
CA ALA A 215 -13.40 19.32 6.03
C ALA A 215 -13.79 19.76 7.45
N LYS A 216 -14.91 19.25 7.97
CA LYS A 216 -15.38 19.55 9.33
C LYS A 216 -14.65 18.74 10.41
N LYS A 217 -14.25 17.52 10.08
CA LYS A 217 -13.47 16.66 11.00
C LYS A 217 -12.01 17.08 11.10
N THR A 218 -11.47 17.78 10.11
CA THR A 218 -10.03 18.09 10.02
C THR A 218 -9.49 18.78 11.27
N ARG A 219 -10.16 19.82 11.77
CA ARG A 219 -9.72 20.50 13.01
C ARG A 219 -9.79 19.59 14.23
N GLY A 220 -10.87 18.81 14.36
CA GLY A 220 -10.99 17.81 15.43
C GLY A 220 -9.92 16.72 15.36
N PHE A 221 -9.53 16.28 14.16
CA PHE A 221 -8.42 15.33 13.97
C PHE A 221 -7.05 15.93 14.32
N ILE A 222 -6.86 17.23 14.10
CA ILE A 222 -5.66 17.93 14.56
C ILE A 222 -5.63 17.96 16.09
N GLU A 223 -6.72 18.38 16.73
CA GLU A 223 -6.84 18.46 18.20
C GLU A 223 -6.66 17.08 18.87
N ALA A 224 -7.14 16.02 18.23
CA ALA A 224 -7.00 14.64 18.70
C ALA A 224 -5.65 13.98 18.35
N GLY A 225 -4.78 14.65 17.59
CA GLY A 225 -3.45 14.13 17.20
C GLY A 225 -3.49 13.03 16.14
N TYR A 226 -4.56 12.95 15.34
CA TYR A 226 -4.63 12.09 14.16
C TYR A 226 -3.99 12.72 12.92
N VAL A 227 -4.02 14.05 12.84
CA VAL A 227 -3.38 14.86 11.78
C VAL A 227 -2.40 15.84 12.41
N ASP A 228 -1.14 15.81 11.99
CA ASP A 228 -0.15 16.83 12.36
C ASP A 228 -0.09 17.90 11.26
N PRO A 229 -0.55 19.13 11.50
CA PRO A 229 -0.56 20.17 10.48
C PRO A 229 0.83 20.62 10.03
N THR A 230 1.86 20.36 10.85
CA THR A 230 3.26 20.64 10.54
C THR A 230 3.95 19.48 9.81
N HIS A 231 3.49 18.24 10.04
CA HIS A 231 4.07 17.02 9.47
C HIS A 231 3.01 16.10 8.85
N LEU A 232 2.47 16.49 7.69
CA LEU A 232 1.58 15.63 6.90
C LEU A 232 2.29 14.33 6.49
N LEU A 233 1.64 13.18 6.72
CA LEU A 233 2.16 11.84 6.43
C LEU A 233 1.85 11.40 4.99
N PHE A 234 0.73 11.85 4.43
CA PHE A 234 0.16 11.31 3.19
C PHE A 234 -0.01 12.37 2.09
N ALA A 235 -0.46 13.58 2.43
CA ALA A 235 -0.83 14.58 1.44
C ALA A 235 0.34 15.43 0.90
N ARG A 236 1.60 15.11 1.25
CA ARG A 236 2.77 15.93 0.84
C ARG A 236 3.23 15.66 -0.59
N GLY A 237 2.87 16.52 -1.54
CA GLY A 237 3.51 16.56 -2.86
C GLY A 237 2.57 16.25 -4.01
N ARG A 238 3.12 16.28 -5.24
CA ARG A 238 2.37 15.95 -6.45
C ARG A 238 2.53 14.47 -6.75
N PHE A 239 1.50 13.70 -6.46
CA PHE A 239 1.46 12.26 -6.70
C PHE A 239 0.46 11.93 -7.80
N GLN A 240 0.72 10.83 -8.51
CA GLN A 240 -0.34 10.15 -9.24
C GLN A 240 -1.31 9.52 -8.24
N GLN A 241 -2.56 9.31 -8.63
CA GLN A 241 -3.53 8.55 -7.86
C GLN A 241 -3.41 7.05 -8.18
N VAL A 242 -3.83 6.19 -7.27
CA VAL A 242 -3.78 4.74 -7.50
C VAL A 242 -4.54 4.33 -8.76
N ARG A 243 -5.74 4.88 -9.01
CA ARG A 243 -6.51 4.59 -10.24
C ARG A 243 -5.80 4.95 -11.54
N GLU A 244 -4.82 5.86 -11.51
CA GLU A 244 -4.07 6.26 -12.70
C GLU A 244 -2.95 5.26 -13.04
N VAL A 245 -2.54 4.43 -12.08
CA VAL A 245 -1.43 3.47 -12.23
C VAL A 245 -1.90 2.01 -12.16
N ALA A 246 -2.94 1.71 -11.37
CA ALA A 246 -3.66 0.45 -11.42
C ALA A 246 -4.54 0.49 -12.68
N ARG A 247 -4.15 -0.23 -13.73
CA ARG A 247 -4.93 -0.29 -14.97
C ARG A 247 -6.29 -0.94 -14.68
N MET A 248 -7.37 -0.25 -15.03
CA MET A 248 -8.74 -0.69 -14.77
C MET A 248 -8.99 -2.13 -15.23
N LYS A 249 -9.58 -2.95 -14.36
CA LYS A 249 -10.16 -4.24 -14.78
C LYS A 249 -11.26 -3.98 -15.81
N ALA A 250 -11.13 -4.55 -17.01
CA ALA A 250 -12.15 -4.44 -18.06
C ALA A 250 -13.46 -5.19 -17.73
N GLU A 251 -13.55 -5.92 -16.62
CA GLU A 251 -14.64 -6.87 -16.33
C GLU A 251 -15.26 -6.79 -14.92
N ALA A 252 -15.06 -5.70 -14.18
CA ALA A 252 -15.78 -5.55 -12.92
C ALA A 252 -17.23 -5.10 -13.18
N LEU A 253 -18.21 -6.00 -13.01
CA LEU A 253 -19.61 -5.59 -12.84
C LEU A 253 -19.65 -4.53 -11.75
N ALA A 254 -20.10 -3.32 -12.10
CA ALA A 254 -20.29 -2.23 -11.16
C ALA A 254 -21.21 -2.68 -10.02
N THR A 255 -20.65 -2.91 -8.83
CA THR A 255 -21.41 -3.21 -7.62
C THR A 255 -21.53 -1.95 -6.76
N LEU A 256 -22.44 -1.96 -5.79
CA LEU A 256 -22.56 -0.89 -4.79
C LEU A 256 -21.24 -0.61 -4.03
N ASP A 257 -20.28 -1.56 -4.05
CA ASP A 257 -18.95 -1.41 -3.46
C ASP A 257 -18.06 -0.38 -4.18
N ASP A 258 -18.40 0.03 -5.41
CA ASP A 258 -17.57 0.91 -6.23
C ASP A 258 -17.24 2.22 -5.53
N GLN A 259 -18.20 2.85 -4.84
CA GLN A 259 -17.96 4.13 -4.15
C GLN A 259 -16.99 4.00 -2.97
N CYS A 260 -17.03 2.88 -2.24
CA CYS A 260 -16.06 2.63 -1.17
C CYS A 260 -14.66 2.45 -1.75
N ALA A 261 -14.55 1.65 -2.81
CA ALA A 261 -13.29 1.39 -3.48
C ALA A 261 -12.67 2.65 -4.08
N GLU A 262 -13.47 3.50 -4.72
CA GLU A 262 -13.00 4.76 -5.32
C GLU A 262 -12.34 5.69 -4.30
N VAL A 263 -12.84 5.75 -3.07
CA VAL A 263 -12.19 6.52 -1.99
C VAL A 263 -10.73 6.10 -1.81
N PHE A 264 -10.44 4.79 -1.83
CA PHE A 264 -9.07 4.28 -1.69
C PHE A 264 -8.26 4.40 -2.98
N ARG A 265 -8.89 4.32 -4.15
CA ARG A 265 -8.20 4.47 -5.45
C ARG A 265 -7.83 5.92 -5.76
N GLU A 266 -8.52 6.88 -5.16
CA GLU A 266 -8.16 8.30 -5.19
C GLU A 266 -6.98 8.63 -4.26
N HIS A 267 -6.55 7.71 -3.39
CA HIS A 267 -5.35 7.94 -2.58
C HIS A 267 -4.12 8.13 -3.49
N PRO A 268 -3.11 8.88 -3.00
CA PRO A 268 -1.82 8.95 -3.66
C PRO A 268 -1.20 7.57 -3.89
N PHE A 269 -0.64 7.38 -5.07
CA PHE A 269 0.39 6.40 -5.32
C PHE A 269 1.74 7.05 -5.01
N TYR A 270 2.34 6.65 -3.90
CA TYR A 270 3.53 7.29 -3.38
C TYR A 270 4.78 6.92 -4.18
N GLU A 271 5.66 7.89 -4.39
CA GLU A 271 7.05 7.58 -4.68
C GLU A 271 7.68 6.90 -3.45
N SER A 272 8.46 5.85 -3.68
CA SER A 272 9.27 5.30 -2.60
C SER A 272 10.53 6.17 -2.43
N PRO A 273 11.04 6.34 -1.20
CA PRO A 273 12.35 6.97 -0.97
C PRO A 273 13.42 6.33 -1.87
N ASP A 274 14.40 7.05 -2.42
CA ASP A 274 15.43 6.38 -3.23
C ASP A 274 16.30 5.48 -2.35
N LEU A 275 16.01 4.17 -2.37
CA LEU A 275 16.71 3.17 -1.56
C LEU A 275 17.93 2.60 -2.30
N VAL A 276 18.12 2.93 -3.59
CA VAL A 276 19.24 2.41 -4.39
C VAL A 276 20.58 2.78 -3.75
N PRO A 277 20.87 4.02 -3.31
CA PRO A 277 22.12 4.35 -2.60
C PRO A 277 22.34 3.57 -1.31
N ALA A 278 21.28 3.26 -0.55
CA ALA A 278 21.38 2.46 0.66
C ALA A 278 21.74 1.01 0.33
N LEU A 279 21.04 0.42 -0.65
CA LEU A 279 21.31 -0.93 -1.14
C LEU A 279 22.73 -1.04 -1.72
N ARG A 280 23.18 -0.05 -2.48
CA ARG A 280 24.55 0.03 -3.01
C ARG A 280 25.61 -0.10 -1.92
N ARG A 281 25.43 0.55 -0.78
CA ARG A 281 26.35 0.48 0.37
C ARG A 281 26.33 -0.91 1.02
N LEU A 282 25.14 -1.50 1.16
CA LEU A 282 24.98 -2.86 1.69
C LEU A 282 25.67 -3.91 0.80
N LEU A 283 25.49 -3.82 -0.51
CA LEU A 283 26.11 -4.73 -1.49
C LEU A 283 27.64 -4.64 -1.53
N GLN A 284 28.20 -3.48 -1.19
CA GLN A 284 29.66 -3.28 -1.09
C GLN A 284 30.24 -3.78 0.25
N GLY A 285 29.37 -4.04 1.23
CA GLY A 285 29.73 -4.53 2.55
C GLY A 285 30.28 -5.97 2.54
N PRO A 286 31.07 -6.35 3.56
CA PRO A 286 31.67 -7.69 3.65
C PRO A 286 30.64 -8.82 3.80
N LEU A 287 29.42 -8.52 4.26
CA LEU A 287 28.33 -9.49 4.42
C LEU A 287 27.78 -9.99 3.08
N PHE A 288 27.67 -9.12 2.06
CA PHE A 288 27.13 -9.52 0.76
C PHE A 288 28.18 -10.24 -0.11
N ARG A 289 29.46 -9.86 -0.03
CA ARG A 289 30.56 -10.59 -0.69
C ARG A 289 30.58 -12.07 -0.29
N ARG A 290 30.46 -12.36 1.01
CA ARG A 290 30.37 -13.75 1.50
C ARG A 290 29.13 -14.52 1.03
N ALA A 291 28.03 -13.85 0.75
CA ALA A 291 26.81 -14.47 0.23
C ALA A 291 26.87 -14.72 -1.29
N ALA A 292 27.56 -13.84 -2.04
CA ALA A 292 27.81 -13.98 -3.47
C ALA A 292 28.96 -14.95 -3.79
N ASP A 293 29.88 -15.17 -2.85
CA ASP A 293 31.02 -16.09 -2.95
C ASP A 293 30.71 -17.53 -2.46
N LEU A 294 29.45 -17.86 -2.17
CA LEU A 294 29.05 -19.24 -1.85
C LEU A 294 28.90 -20.04 -3.17
N PRO A 295 29.56 -21.20 -3.29
CA PRO A 295 29.59 -22.02 -4.51
C PRO A 295 28.22 -22.59 -4.90
#